data_AF-A0AAJ1B2X3-F1
#
_entry.id   AF-A0AAJ1B2X3-F1
#
_cell.length_a   1.000
_cell.length_b   1.000
_cell.length_c   1.000
_cell.angle_alpha   90.00
_cell.angle_beta   90.00
_cell.angle_gamma   90.00
#
_symmetry.space_group_name_H-M   'P 1'
#
loop_
_entity.id
_entity.type
_entity.pdbx_description
1 polymer ?
#
loop_
_entity_poly.entity_id
_entity_poly.type
_entity_poly.pdbx_seq_one_letter_code
_entity_poly.pdbx_strand_id
1 'polypeptide(L)' 'MLTDRSKIHYRNRVKEVQALEIKPYSGHDTVGMVCLDTHGKMTSATSTSGLFMKKAGRVGDSPISGSGFYVDS' A
#
# COMPACT_ATOMS: atom_id res chain seq x y z
N MET A 1 5.42 9.80 0.98
CA MET A 1 5.92 11.12 1.46
C MET A 1 4.79 12.13 1.41
N LEU A 2 4.86 13.22 2.20
CA LEU A 2 3.77 14.20 2.31
C LEU A 2 3.86 15.27 1.21
N THR A 3 3.17 15.05 0.10
CA THR A 3 3.04 16.03 -1.00
C THR A 3 1.82 16.92 -0.80
N ASP A 4 1.74 18.06 -1.50
CA ASP A 4 0.57 18.92 -1.44
C ASP A 4 -0.70 18.23 -1.95
N ARG A 5 -0.57 17.42 -3.01
CA ARG A 5 -1.65 16.53 -3.47
C ARG A 5 -2.10 15.58 -2.36
N SER A 6 -1.17 14.97 -1.63
CA SER A 6 -1.49 14.08 -0.50
C SER A 6 -2.20 14.81 0.65
N LYS A 7 -1.84 16.07 0.94
CA LYS A 7 -2.53 16.90 1.96
C LYS A 7 -3.98 17.21 1.56
N ILE A 8 -4.20 17.58 0.30
CA ILE A 8 -5.56 17.83 -0.24
C ILE A 8 -6.39 16.55 -0.19
N HIS A 9 -5.83 15.44 -0.70
CA HIS A 9 -6.50 14.14 -0.69
C HIS A 9 -6.86 13.70 0.73
N TYR A 10 -5.95 13.87 1.70
CA TYR A 10 -6.22 13.59 3.11
C TYR A 10 -7.42 14.38 3.64
N ARG A 11 -7.45 15.70 3.44
CA ARG A 11 -8.53 16.56 3.92
C ARG A 11 -9.89 16.17 3.32
N ASN A 12 -9.93 15.83 2.03
CA ASN A 12 -11.16 15.39 1.37
C ASN A 12 -11.63 14.04 1.94
N ARG A 13 -10.72 13.06 2.04
CA ARG A 13 -11.03 11.73 2.57
C ARG A 13 -11.48 11.75 4.03
N VAL A 14 -10.94 12.64 4.87
CA VAL A 14 -11.44 12.81 6.26
C VAL A 14 -12.90 13.26 6.27
N LYS A 15 -13.28 14.22 5.41
CA LYS A 15 -14.68 14.67 5.30
C LYS A 15 -15.59 13.56 4.78
N GLU A 16 -15.13 12.81 3.78
CA GLU A 16 -15.87 11.68 3.23
C GLU A 16 -16.07 10.59 4.30
N VAL A 17 -15.05 10.22 5.07
CA VAL A 17 -15.15 9.22 6.16
C VAL A 17 -16.13 9.65 7.26
N GLN A 18 -16.25 10.96 7.50
CA GLN A 18 -17.22 11.49 8.45
C GLN A 18 -18.65 11.47 7.90
N ALA A 19 -18.82 11.66 6.59
CA ALA A 19 -20.12 11.78 5.93
C ALA A 19 -20.69 10.45 5.42
N LEU A 20 -19.81 9.52 5.05
CA LEU A 20 -20.11 8.19 4.51
C LEU A 20 -19.44 7.20 5.45
N GLU A 21 -20.11 6.12 5.88
CA GLU A 21 -19.49 5.07 6.71
C GLU A 21 -18.47 4.25 5.89
N ILE A 22 -17.36 4.86 5.49
CA ILE A 22 -16.40 4.24 4.57
C ILE A 22 -15.61 3.16 5.31
N LYS A 23 -15.48 2.00 4.69
CA LYS A 23 -14.69 0.89 5.23
C LYS A 23 -13.18 1.16 5.07
N PRO A 24 -12.34 0.73 6.03
CA PRO A 24 -10.88 0.97 6.02
C PRO A 24 -10.13 0.52 4.77
N TYR A 25 -10.70 -0.42 4.00
CA TYR A 25 -10.09 -1.02 2.81
C TYR A 25 -10.49 -0.35 1.49
N SER A 26 -11.36 0.67 1.53
CA SER A 26 -11.82 1.33 0.31
C SER A 26 -10.75 2.29 -0.22
N GLY A 27 -10.00 1.86 -1.24
CA GLY A 27 -9.09 2.71 -2.02
C GLY A 27 -7.71 2.89 -1.41
N HIS A 28 -6.88 1.84 -1.47
CA HIS A 28 -5.44 1.92 -1.24
C HIS A 28 -4.66 1.42 -2.47
N ASP A 29 -3.62 2.16 -2.84
CA ASP A 29 -2.81 1.85 -4.03
C ASP A 29 -1.49 1.21 -3.58
N THR A 30 -1.55 -0.04 -3.13
CA THR A 30 -0.36 -0.88 -2.94
C THR A 30 0.11 -1.35 -4.31
N VAL A 31 1.43 -1.28 -4.55
CA VAL A 31 2.03 -1.74 -5.81
C VAL A 31 2.88 -2.97 -5.54
N GLY A 32 2.63 -4.03 -6.30
CA GLY A 32 3.46 -5.24 -6.32
C GLY A 32 3.98 -5.47 -7.74
N MET A 33 5.17 -6.07 -7.84
CA MET A 33 5.81 -6.42 -9.10
C MET A 33 6.50 -7.77 -8.97
N VAL A 34 6.39 -8.58 -10.01
CA VAL A 34 7.13 -9.84 -10.17
C VAL A 34 7.80 -9.79 -11.54
N CYS A 35 9.09 -10.09 -11.57
CA CYS A 35 9.92 -10.03 -12.77
C CYS A 35 10.61 -11.38 -13.02
N LEU A 36 10.84 -11.69 -14.29
CA LEU A 36 11.69 -12.78 -14.75
C LEU A 36 12.77 -12.17 -15.64
N ASP A 37 14.04 -12.40 -15.31
CA ASP A 37 15.15 -11.91 -16.11
C ASP A 37 15.49 -12.84 -17.29
N THR A 38 16.41 -12.42 -18.15
CA THR A 38 16.84 -13.18 -19.33
C THR A 38 17.63 -14.45 -19.00
N HIS A 39 18.07 -14.63 -17.75
CA HIS A 39 18.76 -15.81 -17.26
C HIS A 39 17.80 -16.79 -16.53
N GLY A 40 16.50 -16.49 -16.53
CA GLY A 40 15.48 -17.29 -15.87
C GLY A 40 15.40 -17.09 -14.36
N LYS A 41 16.00 -16.03 -13.79
CA LYS A 41 15.86 -15.71 -12.36
C LYS A 41 14.61 -14.90 -12.09
N MET A 42 13.90 -15.26 -11.04
CA MET A 42 12.68 -14.56 -10.61
C MET A 42 12.98 -13.57 -9.49
N THR A 43 12.26 -12.47 -9.46
CA THR A 43 12.32 -11.47 -8.37
C THR A 43 10.93 -10.93 -8.10
N SER A 44 10.59 -10.70 -6.83
CA SER A 44 9.35 -10.01 -6.43
C SER A 44 9.64 -8.85 -5.50
N ALA A 45 8.82 -7.80 -5.60
CA ALA A 45 8.89 -6.62 -4.75
C ALA A 45 7.49 -6.04 -4.53
N THR A 46 7.22 -5.60 -3.30
CA THR A 46 5.94 -4.96 -2.93
C THR A 46 6.21 -3.71 -2.13
N SER A 47 5.48 -2.63 -2.42
CA SER A 47 5.60 -1.36 -1.72
C SER A 47 4.24 -0.69 -1.52
N THR A 48 4.08 -0.05 -0.35
CA THR A 48 2.86 0.65 0.02
C THR A 48 3.15 1.78 0.99
N SER A 49 2.28 2.79 1.00
CA SER A 49 2.22 3.76 2.11
C SER A 49 1.37 3.25 3.30
N GLY A 50 0.67 2.11 3.11
CA GLY A 50 -0.21 1.48 4.08
C GLY A 50 -1.62 2.06 4.07
N LEU A 51 -2.43 1.66 5.05
CA LEU A 51 -3.82 2.11 5.14
C LEU A 51 -3.92 3.61 5.42
N PHE A 52 -4.96 4.23 4.85
CA PHE A 52 -5.40 5.57 5.22
C PHE A 52 -5.78 5.61 6.71
N MET A 53 -5.38 6.67 7.43
CA MET A 53 -5.64 6.85 8.87
C MET A 53 -5.16 5.70 9.76
N LYS A 54 -4.15 4.93 9.32
CA LYS A 54 -3.53 3.90 10.15
C LYS A 54 -3.02 4.47 11.48
N LYS A 55 -3.11 3.67 12.55
CA LYS A 55 -2.46 4.01 13.82
C LYS A 55 -0.95 4.20 13.62
N ALA A 56 -0.34 5.10 14.39
CA ALA A 56 1.10 5.28 14.38
C ALA A 56 1.81 3.94 14.67
N GLY A 57 2.86 3.65 13.91
CA GLY A 57 3.58 2.37 14.01
C GLY A 57 2.89 1.15 13.37
N ARG A 58 1.68 1.28 12.81
CA ARG A 58 1.02 0.14 12.14
C ARG A 58 1.82 -0.32 10.92
N VAL A 59 2.13 -1.62 10.90
CA VAL A 59 2.75 -2.34 9.79
C VAL A 59 1.71 -3.22 9.08
N GLY A 60 1.80 -3.31 7.76
CA GLY A 60 0.95 -4.18 6.93
C GLY A 60 1.72 -5.39 6.39
N ASP A 61 1.15 -6.04 5.39
CA ASP A 61 1.69 -7.21 4.69
C ASP A 61 2.90 -6.89 3.79
N SER A 62 2.90 -5.73 3.12
CA SER A 62 3.88 -5.42 2.08
C SER A 62 5.36 -5.59 2.45
N PRO A 63 5.84 -5.26 3.67
CA PRO A 63 7.23 -5.50 4.05
C PRO A 63 7.49 -6.90 4.65
N ILE A 64 6.52 -7.82 4.63
CA ILE A 64 6.61 -9.14 5.26
C ILE A 64 6.76 -10.22 4.18
N SER A 65 7.91 -10.88 4.14
CA SER A 65 8.15 -12.05 3.28
C SER A 65 7.15 -13.17 3.57
N GLY A 66 6.60 -13.78 2.52
CA GLY A 66 5.54 -14.79 2.62
C GLY A 66 4.13 -14.23 2.76
N SER A 67 3.97 -12.92 3.00
CA SER A 67 2.67 -12.25 3.02
C SER A 67 2.51 -11.27 1.87
N GLY A 68 3.26 -10.16 1.89
CA GLY A 68 3.18 -9.14 0.85
C GLY A 68 4.00 -9.47 -0.40
N PHE A 69 5.04 -10.31 -0.26
CA PHE A 69 5.83 -10.81 -1.37
C PHE A 69 6.49 -12.14 -1.00
N TYR A 70 6.70 -12.99 -2.01
CA TYR A 70 7.54 -14.18 -1.94
C TYR A 70 7.97 -14.52 -3.38
N VAL A 71 9.12 -15.16 -3.54
CA VAL A 71 9.55 -15.67 -4.85
C VAL A 71 10.55 -16.80 -4.62
N ASP A 72 10.48 -17.81 -5.46
CA ASP A 72 11.41 -18.93 -5.53
C ASP A 72 11.72 -19.16 -7.02
N SER A 73 12.97 -19.43 -7.38
CA SER A 73 13.43 -19.52 -8.78
C SER A 73 13.59 -20.94 -9.27
#